data_AF-A0A930TNP1-F1
#
_entry.id   AF-A0A930TNP1-F1
#
_cell.length_a   1.000
_cell.length_b   1.000
_cell.length_c   1.000
_cell.angle_alpha   90.00
_cell.angle_beta   90.00
_cell.angle_gamma   90.00
#
_symmetry.space_group_name_H-M   'P 1'
#
loop_
_entity.id
_entity.type
_entity.pdbx_description
1 polymer ?
#
loop_
_entity_poly.entity_id
_entity_poly.type
_entity_poly.pdbx_seq_one_letter_code
_entity_poly.pdbx_strand_id
1 'polypeptide(L)'
;MAVYANGEDFVRQGFTSKDGWAITFDHAYVTLADVTAYQTEPAYDPEASESLKAQEQITVAESKTVDLAEGDEQANPILIAEVDAPEGHYNALSWQMAEASDGPAAGSVLMLVGTAQKEGQTVNFTLQLGNEVTYTCGDFVGDERKGILKAGNSADLEATFHFDHIFGDGSAAPDDSLNTGALGFEPLAALASGGELVVDQATLQQSLAPEDYATLEKAVSGFGHVGEGHCGADS
;
A
#
# COMPACT_ATOMS: atom_id res chain seq x y z
N MET A 1 6.35 18.69 -10.32
CA MET A 1 6.56 17.59 -9.35
C MET A 1 5.44 16.60 -9.53
N ALA A 2 5.76 15.34 -9.77
CA ALA A 2 4.79 14.28 -9.97
C ALA A 2 4.83 13.29 -8.80
N VAL A 3 3.66 12.81 -8.37
CA VAL A 3 3.55 11.73 -7.39
C VAL A 3 2.93 10.52 -8.08
N TYR A 4 3.53 9.36 -7.86
CA TYR A 4 3.08 8.08 -8.39
C TYR A 4 2.66 7.14 -7.25
N ALA A 5 1.77 6.19 -7.55
CA ALA A 5 1.46 5.08 -6.67
C ALA A 5 1.99 3.77 -7.27
N ASN A 6 2.59 2.93 -6.43
CA ASN A 6 3.27 1.71 -6.84
C ASN A 6 2.88 0.55 -5.90
N GLY A 7 2.38 -0.56 -6.43
CA GLY A 7 2.15 -1.80 -5.67
C GLY A 7 3.28 -2.81 -5.80
N GLU A 8 4.41 -2.37 -6.35
CA GLU A 8 5.58 -3.17 -6.74
C GLU A 8 5.25 -4.27 -7.77
N ASP A 9 6.23 -5.11 -8.06
CA ASP A 9 6.06 -6.24 -8.96
C ASP A 9 5.00 -7.23 -8.45
N PHE A 10 4.77 -7.29 -7.13
CA PHE A 10 3.84 -8.21 -6.48
C PHE A 10 2.42 -8.12 -7.03
N VAL A 11 1.91 -6.91 -7.23
CA VAL A 11 0.51 -6.74 -7.67
C VAL A 11 0.29 -7.13 -9.13
N ARG A 12 1.34 -7.11 -9.96
CA ARG A 12 1.22 -7.41 -11.40
C ARG A 12 1.73 -8.81 -11.78
N GLN A 13 2.78 -9.28 -11.13
CA GLN A 13 3.39 -10.59 -11.39
C GLN A 13 2.81 -11.69 -10.48
N GLY A 14 2.14 -11.29 -9.39
CA GLY A 14 1.74 -12.21 -8.33
C GLY A 14 2.93 -12.65 -7.48
N PHE A 15 2.63 -13.37 -6.40
CA PHE A 15 3.66 -13.88 -5.49
C PHE A 15 3.15 -15.08 -4.67
N THR A 16 4.02 -15.70 -3.89
CA THR A 16 3.65 -16.80 -2.99
C THR A 16 3.63 -16.28 -1.55
N SER A 17 2.48 -16.40 -0.89
CA SER A 17 2.33 -16.03 0.53
C SER A 17 3.18 -16.90 1.45
N LYS A 18 3.35 -16.47 2.70
CA LYS A 18 4.11 -17.20 3.73
C LYS A 18 3.63 -18.64 3.98
N ASP A 19 2.35 -18.89 3.69
CA ASP A 19 1.68 -20.18 3.87
C ASP A 19 1.52 -20.94 2.54
N GLY A 20 2.20 -20.51 1.47
CA GLY A 20 2.36 -21.27 0.24
C GLY A 20 1.21 -21.13 -0.76
N TRP A 21 0.39 -20.09 -0.64
CA TRP A 21 -0.62 -19.76 -1.64
C TRP A 21 0.00 -18.90 -2.74
N ALA A 22 -0.13 -19.34 -3.99
CA ALA A 22 0.18 -18.49 -5.15
C ALA A 22 -0.97 -17.51 -5.36
N ILE A 23 -0.69 -16.21 -5.20
CA ILE A 23 -1.66 -15.12 -5.29
C ILE A 23 -1.39 -14.31 -6.55
N THR A 24 -2.45 -14.03 -7.30
CA THR A 24 -2.45 -13.11 -8.44
C THR A 24 -3.59 -12.12 -8.26
N PHE A 25 -3.38 -10.85 -8.58
CA PHE A 25 -4.42 -9.84 -8.54
C PHE A 25 -4.94 -9.53 -9.93
N ASP A 26 -6.26 -9.48 -10.05
CA ASP A 26 -6.93 -8.88 -11.20
C ASP A 26 -7.03 -7.36 -11.00
N HIS A 27 -7.29 -6.92 -9.75
CA HIS A 27 -7.34 -5.52 -9.36
C HIS A 27 -6.84 -5.31 -7.93
N ALA A 28 -6.16 -4.20 -7.70
CA ALA A 28 -5.74 -3.74 -6.38
C ALA A 28 -6.03 -2.25 -6.24
N TYR A 29 -7.25 -1.91 -5.84
CA TYR A 29 -7.70 -0.52 -5.75
C TYR A 29 -7.34 0.12 -4.42
N VAL A 30 -6.74 1.30 -4.49
CA VAL A 30 -6.50 2.19 -3.35
C VAL A 30 -6.96 3.60 -3.68
N THR A 31 -7.54 4.29 -2.70
CA THR A 31 -7.84 5.72 -2.82
C THR A 31 -6.88 6.51 -1.96
N LEU A 32 -6.05 7.33 -2.60
CA LEU A 32 -5.15 8.24 -1.92
C LEU A 32 -5.81 9.61 -1.83
N ALA A 33 -5.93 10.15 -0.63
CA ALA A 33 -6.42 11.50 -0.34
C ALA A 33 -5.36 12.34 0.37
N ASP A 34 -5.51 13.66 0.29
CA ASP A 34 -4.65 14.66 0.95
C ASP A 34 -3.14 14.41 0.70
N VAL A 35 -2.81 13.98 -0.52
CA VAL A 35 -1.43 13.63 -0.91
C VAL A 35 -0.58 14.89 -0.83
N THR A 36 0.36 14.93 0.12
CA THR A 36 1.14 16.14 0.43
C THR A 36 2.62 15.82 0.45
N ALA A 37 3.39 16.61 -0.31
CA ALA A 37 4.84 16.53 -0.35
C ALA A 37 5.46 17.65 0.48
N TYR A 38 6.56 17.35 1.18
CA TYR A 38 7.18 18.26 2.15
C TYR A 38 8.68 18.40 1.90
N GLN A 39 9.18 19.61 2.11
CA GLN A 39 10.60 19.85 2.33
C GLN A 39 10.85 20.01 3.84
N THR A 40 11.75 19.22 4.40
CA THR A 40 12.07 19.20 5.83
C THR A 40 13.58 19.30 6.06
N GLU A 41 13.99 19.98 7.14
CA GLU A 41 15.37 20.02 7.60
C GLU A 41 15.38 20.08 9.15
N PRO A 42 15.87 19.04 9.85
CA PRO A 42 16.40 17.79 9.29
C PRO A 42 15.34 16.99 8.53
N ALA A 43 15.78 16.02 7.73
CA ALA A 43 14.88 15.06 7.08
C ALA A 43 13.97 14.39 8.11
N TYR A 44 12.69 14.23 7.77
CA TYR A 44 11.74 13.57 8.63
C TYR A 44 12.10 12.09 8.83
N ASP A 45 12.07 11.63 10.08
CA ASP A 45 12.27 10.25 10.48
C ASP A 45 10.94 9.71 11.03
N PRO A 46 10.25 8.81 10.30
CA PRO A 46 8.97 8.26 10.71
C PRO A 46 9.05 7.35 11.94
N GLU A 47 10.23 6.86 12.31
CA GLU A 47 10.42 6.05 13.52
C GLU A 47 10.71 6.90 14.77
N ALA A 48 11.02 8.19 14.57
CA ALA A 48 11.23 9.12 15.66
C ALA A 48 9.89 9.56 16.28
N SER A 49 9.89 9.88 17.57
CA SER A 49 8.69 10.39 18.26
C SER A 49 8.35 11.85 17.91
N GLU A 50 9.09 12.48 17.00
CA GLU A 50 8.87 13.87 16.62
C GLU A 50 7.87 13.97 15.46
N SER A 51 6.94 14.93 15.55
CA SER A 51 6.05 15.23 14.43
C SER A 51 6.81 15.91 13.28
N LEU A 52 6.34 15.70 12.05
CA LEU A 52 6.88 16.34 10.86
C LEU A 52 6.86 17.88 10.99
N LYS A 53 7.97 18.53 10.63
CA LYS A 53 8.13 19.99 10.63
C LYS A 53 8.55 20.45 9.25
N ALA A 54 7.57 20.90 8.46
CA ALA A 54 7.78 21.35 7.09
C ALA A 54 8.36 22.76 7.04
N GLN A 55 9.35 22.96 6.18
CA GLN A 55 9.78 24.29 5.71
C GLN A 55 8.91 24.75 4.54
N GLU A 56 8.51 23.80 3.69
CA GLU A 56 7.63 23.98 2.54
C GLU A 56 6.71 22.75 2.42
N GLN A 57 5.48 22.94 1.98
CA GLN A 57 4.53 21.84 1.76
C GLN A 57 3.59 22.13 0.59
N ILE A 58 3.25 21.09 -0.16
CA ILE A 58 2.34 21.20 -1.29
C ILE A 58 1.39 20.02 -1.30
N THR A 59 0.10 20.30 -1.31
CA THR A 59 -0.92 19.31 -1.63
C THR A 59 -0.88 19.03 -3.14
N VAL A 60 -0.52 17.80 -3.48
CA VAL A 60 -0.35 17.32 -4.86
C VAL A 60 -1.68 16.79 -5.42
N ALA A 61 -2.50 16.15 -4.59
CA ALA A 61 -3.83 15.68 -4.96
C ALA A 61 -4.78 15.69 -3.75
N GLU A 62 -6.02 16.13 -3.97
CA GLU A 62 -7.08 16.06 -2.94
C GLU A 62 -7.59 14.63 -2.74
N SER A 63 -7.88 13.93 -3.84
CA SER A 63 -8.25 12.51 -3.81
C SER A 63 -8.09 11.87 -5.18
N LYS A 64 -7.64 10.61 -5.22
CA LYS A 64 -7.61 9.79 -6.42
C LYS A 64 -7.62 8.30 -6.09
N THR A 65 -8.58 7.59 -6.66
CA THR A 65 -8.57 6.12 -6.71
C THR A 65 -7.72 5.64 -7.88
N VAL A 66 -6.84 4.67 -7.62
CA VAL A 66 -6.00 4.00 -8.62
C VAL A 66 -6.12 2.48 -8.48
N ASP A 67 -5.87 1.78 -9.58
CA ASP A 67 -5.67 0.35 -9.59
C ASP A 67 -4.17 0.06 -9.72
N LEU A 68 -3.55 -0.45 -8.66
CA LEU A 68 -2.12 -0.75 -8.64
C LEU A 68 -1.78 -1.92 -9.57
N ALA A 69 -2.75 -2.79 -9.87
CA ALA A 69 -2.60 -3.89 -10.82
C ALA A 69 -2.79 -3.43 -12.29
N GLU A 70 -3.11 -2.16 -12.55
CA GLU A 70 -3.28 -1.67 -13.92
C GLU A 70 -1.96 -1.74 -14.70
N GLY A 71 -2.05 -2.32 -15.90
CA GLY A 71 -0.92 -2.48 -16.83
C GLY A 71 -0.46 -3.93 -16.95
N ASP A 72 0.63 -4.12 -17.69
CA ASP A 72 1.36 -5.40 -17.72
C ASP A 72 2.46 -5.43 -16.66
N GLU A 73 3.17 -6.55 -16.56
CA GLU A 73 4.29 -6.77 -15.64
C GLU A 73 5.43 -5.74 -15.78
N GLN A 74 5.48 -4.94 -16.85
CA GLN A 74 6.50 -3.91 -17.10
C GLN A 74 5.93 -2.49 -17.08
N ALA A 75 4.66 -2.32 -16.68
CA ALA A 75 4.04 -1.01 -16.63
C ALA A 75 4.72 -0.11 -15.59
N ASN A 76 4.77 1.19 -15.87
CA ASN A 76 5.26 2.16 -14.89
C ASN A 76 4.31 2.27 -13.68
N PRO A 77 4.77 2.81 -12.54
CA PRO A 77 3.90 3.26 -11.47
C PRO A 77 2.78 4.19 -11.96
N ILE A 78 1.64 4.19 -11.26
CA ILE A 78 0.44 4.92 -11.68
C ILE A 78 0.57 6.39 -11.29
N LEU A 79 0.44 7.31 -12.24
CA LEU A 79 0.48 8.75 -11.96
C LEU A 79 -0.75 9.17 -11.15
N ILE A 80 -0.53 9.68 -9.93
CA ILE A 80 -1.57 10.30 -9.10
C ILE A 80 -1.87 11.68 -9.66
N ALA A 81 -0.91 12.58 -9.58
CA ALA A 81 -1.01 13.95 -10.06
C ALA A 81 0.37 14.57 -10.30
N GLU A 82 0.38 15.67 -11.04
CA GLU A 82 1.54 16.50 -11.28
C GLU A 82 1.18 17.96 -11.03
N VAL A 83 2.02 18.66 -10.26
CA VAL A 83 1.81 20.06 -9.86
C VAL A 83 3.09 20.89 -10.00
N ASP A 84 2.94 22.19 -10.21
CA ASP A 84 4.04 23.14 -10.07
C ASP A 84 4.43 23.29 -8.60
N ALA A 85 5.74 23.40 -8.32
CA ALA A 85 6.28 23.39 -6.98
C ALA A 85 7.56 24.24 -6.90
N PRO A 86 7.85 24.92 -5.78
CA PRO A 86 9.14 25.58 -5.58
C PRO A 86 10.29 24.57 -5.60
N GLU A 87 11.44 25.02 -6.09
CA GLU A 87 12.67 24.24 -6.09
C GLU A 87 13.05 23.79 -4.68
N GLY A 88 13.67 22.62 -4.58
CA GLY A 88 14.09 22.05 -3.30
C GLY A 88 14.12 20.52 -3.30
N HIS A 89 14.41 19.95 -2.13
CA HIS A 89 14.34 18.50 -1.90
C HIS A 89 13.09 18.20 -1.09
N TYR A 90 12.11 17.59 -1.75
CA TYR A 90 10.94 17.02 -1.12
C TYR A 90 11.32 15.66 -0.56
N ASN A 91 11.63 15.63 0.73
CA ASN A 91 12.20 14.49 1.45
C ASN A 91 11.22 13.91 2.48
N ALA A 92 9.93 14.17 2.29
CA ALA A 92 8.84 13.53 3.00
C ALA A 92 7.56 13.60 2.15
N LEU A 93 6.72 12.58 2.30
CA LEU A 93 5.44 12.43 1.61
C LEU A 93 4.41 11.91 2.62
N SER A 94 3.19 12.41 2.55
CA SER A 94 2.06 11.83 3.26
C SER A 94 0.87 11.63 2.35
N TRP A 95 0.03 10.67 2.69
CA TRP A 95 -1.28 10.47 2.08
C TRP A 95 -2.19 9.74 3.06
N GLN A 96 -3.48 9.97 2.92
CA GLN A 96 -4.51 9.16 3.56
C GLN A 96 -4.98 8.09 2.58
N MET A 97 -5.02 6.84 3.01
CA MET A 97 -5.89 5.84 2.39
C MET A 97 -7.31 6.09 2.90
N ALA A 98 -8.15 6.64 2.02
CA ALA A 98 -9.51 7.06 2.34
C ALA A 98 -10.55 6.16 1.65
N GLU A 99 -11.80 6.19 2.11
CA GLU A 99 -12.88 5.45 1.44
C GLU A 99 -13.11 5.98 0.02
N ALA A 100 -13.15 5.09 -0.98
CA ALA A 100 -13.48 5.49 -2.34
C ALA A 100 -14.93 5.96 -2.44
N SER A 101 -15.14 7.16 -2.99
CA SER A 101 -16.49 7.73 -3.14
C SER A 101 -17.27 7.20 -4.34
N ASP A 102 -16.56 6.67 -5.35
CA ASP A 102 -17.12 6.16 -6.60
C ASP A 102 -16.23 5.05 -7.21
N GLY A 103 -16.62 4.59 -8.41
CA GLY A 103 -15.89 3.54 -9.13
C GLY A 103 -16.09 2.13 -8.56
N PRO A 104 -15.29 1.15 -9.05
CA PRO A 104 -15.40 -0.25 -8.63
C PRO A 104 -15.15 -0.49 -7.14
N ALA A 105 -14.33 0.36 -6.52
CA ALA A 105 -13.96 0.27 -5.11
C ALA A 105 -14.85 1.11 -4.18
N ALA A 106 -15.94 1.71 -4.67
CA ALA A 106 -16.81 2.57 -3.89
C ALA A 106 -17.23 1.92 -2.55
N GLY A 107 -17.02 2.61 -1.43
CA GLY A 107 -17.28 2.06 -0.10
C GLY A 107 -16.12 1.28 0.52
N SER A 108 -14.97 1.20 -0.14
CA SER A 108 -13.75 0.55 0.35
C SER A 108 -12.57 1.51 0.37
N VAL A 109 -11.71 1.35 1.37
CA VAL A 109 -10.40 2.02 1.48
C VAL A 109 -9.34 1.28 0.67
N LEU A 110 -9.35 -0.05 0.78
CA LEU A 110 -8.54 -0.98 -0.01
C LEU A 110 -9.45 -2.07 -0.55
N MET A 111 -9.44 -2.31 -1.86
CA MET A 111 -10.16 -3.42 -2.47
C MET A 111 -9.19 -4.29 -3.27
N LEU A 112 -9.10 -5.57 -2.89
CA LEU A 112 -8.28 -6.56 -3.56
C LEU A 112 -9.16 -7.59 -4.27
N VAL A 113 -8.96 -7.76 -5.57
CA VAL A 113 -9.64 -8.74 -6.39
C VAL A 113 -8.59 -9.63 -7.03
N GLY A 114 -8.75 -10.94 -6.92
CA GLY A 114 -7.78 -11.85 -7.49
C GLY A 114 -8.09 -13.32 -7.27
N THR A 115 -7.06 -14.13 -7.48
CA THR A 115 -7.10 -15.58 -7.35
C THR A 115 -5.94 -16.05 -6.48
N ALA A 116 -6.23 -16.97 -5.56
CA ALA A 116 -5.21 -17.67 -4.77
C ALA A 116 -5.28 -19.18 -5.01
N GLN A 117 -4.13 -19.83 -5.16
CA GLN A 117 -4.04 -21.27 -5.45
C GLN A 117 -3.04 -21.99 -4.55
N LYS A 118 -3.44 -23.15 -4.03
CA LYS A 118 -2.57 -24.04 -3.25
C LYS A 118 -3.06 -25.48 -3.37
N GLU A 119 -2.16 -26.41 -3.71
CA GLU A 119 -2.45 -27.87 -3.75
C GLU A 119 -3.72 -28.27 -4.54
N GLY A 120 -4.02 -27.55 -5.63
CA GLY A 120 -5.20 -27.80 -6.46
C GLY A 120 -6.51 -27.19 -5.93
N GLN A 121 -6.47 -26.50 -4.78
CA GLN A 121 -7.51 -25.58 -4.35
C GLN A 121 -7.32 -24.22 -5.04
N THR A 122 -8.43 -23.63 -5.45
CA THR A 122 -8.50 -22.28 -6.01
C THR A 122 -9.54 -21.49 -5.24
N VAL A 123 -9.17 -20.27 -4.85
CA VAL A 123 -10.07 -19.30 -4.21
C VAL A 123 -10.02 -18.02 -5.03
N ASN A 124 -11.15 -17.68 -5.67
CA ASN A 124 -11.35 -16.35 -6.23
C ASN A 124 -11.77 -15.44 -5.09
N PHE A 125 -11.07 -14.33 -4.89
CA PHE A 125 -11.30 -13.46 -3.74
C PHE A 125 -11.65 -12.03 -4.13
N THR A 126 -12.46 -11.41 -3.29
CA THR A 126 -12.70 -9.97 -3.22
C THR A 126 -12.66 -9.59 -1.75
N LEU A 127 -11.63 -8.85 -1.34
CA LEU A 127 -11.43 -8.35 0.01
C LEU A 127 -11.66 -6.84 0.00
N GLN A 128 -12.57 -6.35 0.84
CA GLN A 128 -12.89 -4.92 0.97
C GLN A 128 -12.57 -4.46 2.39
N LEU A 129 -11.50 -3.69 2.56
CA LEU A 129 -11.10 -3.14 3.85
C LEU A 129 -11.57 -1.69 3.97
N GLY A 130 -12.01 -1.30 5.16
CA GLY A 130 -12.68 -0.02 5.40
C GLY A 130 -11.98 0.89 6.42
N ASN A 131 -10.86 0.47 6.99
CA ASN A 131 -10.13 1.30 7.95
C ASN A 131 -9.27 2.31 7.20
N GLU A 132 -9.52 3.60 7.41
CA GLU A 132 -8.67 4.66 6.88
C GLU A 132 -7.34 4.70 7.63
N VAL A 133 -6.25 4.98 6.90
CA VAL A 133 -4.91 5.09 7.47
C VAL A 133 -4.19 6.26 6.82
N THR A 134 -3.60 7.14 7.62
CA THR A 134 -2.70 8.19 7.13
C THR A 134 -1.27 7.75 7.27
N TYR A 135 -0.54 7.71 6.17
CA TYR A 135 0.90 7.45 6.14
C TYR A 135 1.66 8.76 6.08
N THR A 136 2.68 8.91 6.91
CA THR A 136 3.65 10.00 6.84
C THR A 136 5.04 9.41 6.77
N CYS A 137 5.77 9.69 5.69
CA CYS A 137 6.99 9.01 5.32
C CYS A 137 8.15 9.99 5.20
N GLY A 138 9.36 9.48 5.41
CA GLY A 138 10.60 10.24 5.23
C GLY A 138 11.06 10.30 3.78
N ASP A 139 12.38 10.33 3.59
CA ASP A 139 13.00 10.38 2.27
C ASP A 139 12.77 9.06 1.51
N PHE A 140 12.65 9.14 0.18
CA PHE A 140 12.49 7.95 -0.64
C PHE A 140 13.72 7.04 -0.56
N VAL A 141 13.51 5.74 -0.35
CA VAL A 141 14.58 4.74 -0.29
C VAL A 141 14.49 3.82 -1.49
N GLY A 142 15.49 3.89 -2.37
CA GLY A 142 15.62 3.01 -3.52
C GLY A 142 16.93 3.26 -4.26
N ASP A 143 17.12 2.60 -5.40
CA ASP A 143 18.33 2.73 -6.21
C ASP A 143 18.56 4.16 -6.73
N GLU A 144 17.45 4.85 -7.07
CA GLU A 144 17.46 6.24 -7.52
C GLU A 144 16.93 7.18 -6.44
N ARG A 145 17.58 8.35 -6.33
CA ARG A 145 17.08 9.42 -5.48
C ARG A 145 15.88 10.11 -6.13
N LYS A 146 14.81 10.29 -5.37
CA LYS A 146 13.59 10.99 -5.77
C LYS A 146 13.44 12.32 -5.02
N GLY A 147 12.47 13.14 -5.42
CA GLY A 147 12.10 14.38 -4.72
C GLY A 147 12.98 15.61 -4.92
N ILE A 148 14.04 15.55 -5.75
CA ILE A 148 14.95 16.70 -5.95
C ILE A 148 14.47 17.56 -7.14
N LEU A 149 13.77 18.65 -6.86
CA LEU A 149 13.25 19.58 -7.86
C LEU A 149 14.23 20.74 -8.11
N LYS A 150 14.75 20.83 -9.34
CA LYS A 150 15.63 21.91 -9.81
C LYS A 150 14.89 22.83 -10.77
N ALA A 151 15.35 24.08 -10.88
CA ALA A 151 14.87 25.05 -11.86
C ALA A 151 14.64 24.44 -13.25
N GLY A 152 13.40 24.51 -13.74
CA GLY A 152 13.02 24.05 -15.08
C GLY A 152 13.07 22.54 -15.32
N ASN A 153 13.17 21.72 -14.28
CA ASN A 153 13.10 20.25 -14.36
C ASN A 153 11.86 19.72 -13.63
N SER A 154 11.55 18.44 -13.85
CA SER A 154 10.59 17.68 -13.04
C SER A 154 11.32 16.97 -11.89
N ALA A 155 10.54 16.54 -10.91
CA ALA A 155 10.95 15.63 -9.84
C ALA A 155 9.79 14.69 -9.56
N ASP A 156 10.12 13.44 -9.30
CA ASP A 156 9.15 12.39 -9.00
C ASP A 156 9.21 12.07 -7.51
N LEU A 157 8.06 11.69 -6.96
CA LEU A 157 7.87 11.09 -5.65
C LEU A 157 6.97 9.87 -5.82
N GLU A 158 6.99 8.95 -4.85
CA GLU A 158 6.27 7.69 -4.98
C GLU A 158 5.69 7.28 -3.62
N ALA A 159 4.41 6.94 -3.61
CA ALA A 159 3.76 6.19 -2.55
C ALA A 159 3.77 4.70 -2.95
N THR A 160 4.41 3.87 -2.16
CA THR A 160 4.62 2.45 -2.42
C THR A 160 3.80 1.62 -1.44
N PHE A 161 3.27 0.48 -1.88
CA PHE A 161 2.36 -0.38 -1.13
C PHE A 161 2.87 -1.82 -1.13
N HIS A 162 3.36 -2.29 0.02
CA HIS A 162 4.07 -3.55 0.17
C HIS A 162 3.10 -4.66 0.62
N PHE A 163 2.51 -5.39 -0.35
CA PHE A 163 1.47 -6.39 -0.05
C PHE A 163 1.97 -7.63 0.69
N ASP A 164 3.27 -7.88 0.66
CA ASP A 164 3.93 -8.88 1.49
C ASP A 164 3.78 -8.60 3.00
N HIS A 165 3.49 -7.37 3.43
CA HIS A 165 3.09 -7.11 4.83
C HIS A 165 1.79 -7.83 5.21
N ILE A 166 0.85 -8.00 4.27
CA ILE A 166 -0.43 -8.67 4.51
C ILE A 166 -0.27 -10.19 4.39
N PHE A 167 0.40 -10.65 3.32
CA PHE A 167 0.40 -12.05 2.93
C PHE A 167 1.72 -12.79 3.26
N GLY A 168 2.77 -12.06 3.62
CA GLY A 168 4.12 -12.57 3.83
C GLY A 168 4.77 -13.07 2.54
N ASP A 169 5.94 -13.67 2.68
CA ASP A 169 6.73 -14.21 1.59
C ASP A 169 7.07 -15.70 1.84
N GLY A 170 6.60 -16.56 0.94
CA GLY A 170 6.89 -17.99 0.97
C GLY A 170 8.35 -18.36 0.68
N SER A 171 9.15 -17.40 0.18
CA SER A 171 10.59 -17.57 -0.03
C SER A 171 11.41 -17.28 1.23
N ALA A 172 10.88 -16.47 2.14
CA ALA A 172 11.51 -16.10 3.40
C ALA A 172 11.37 -17.20 4.47
N ALA A 173 12.20 -17.12 5.51
CA ALA A 173 12.13 -18.05 6.62
C ALA A 173 10.81 -17.86 7.41
N PRO A 174 10.21 -18.94 7.97
CA PRO A 174 8.97 -18.81 8.73
C PRO A 174 9.07 -17.92 9.98
N ASP A 175 10.28 -17.77 10.55
CA ASP A 175 10.57 -16.94 11.71
C ASP A 175 11.07 -15.53 11.35
N ASP A 176 11.07 -15.17 10.06
CA ASP A 176 11.35 -13.82 9.61
C ASP A 176 10.33 -12.82 10.18
N SER A 177 10.76 -11.60 10.47
CA SER A 177 9.89 -10.53 10.95
C SER A 177 8.71 -10.26 10.00
N LEU A 178 8.92 -10.39 8.69
CA LEU A 178 7.86 -10.25 7.69
C LEU A 178 6.79 -11.34 7.87
N ASN A 179 7.21 -12.61 7.88
CA ASN A 179 6.30 -13.76 7.96
C ASN A 179 5.60 -13.90 9.32
N THR A 180 6.26 -13.48 10.40
CA THR A 180 5.67 -13.44 11.74
C THR A 180 4.75 -12.24 11.93
N GLY A 181 4.91 -11.18 11.14
CA GLY A 181 4.06 -9.97 11.14
C GLY A 181 2.88 -10.01 10.16
N ALA A 182 2.92 -10.89 9.15
CA ALA A 182 1.88 -11.01 8.14
C ALA A 182 0.76 -11.99 8.51
N LEU A 183 -0.44 -11.81 7.96
CA LEU A 183 -1.56 -12.74 8.11
C LEU A 183 -1.32 -14.03 7.32
N GLY A 184 -0.86 -13.90 6.08
CA GLY A 184 -0.91 -14.99 5.09
C GLY A 184 -2.27 -15.07 4.38
N PHE A 185 -2.45 -16.10 3.56
CA PHE A 185 -3.72 -16.34 2.85
C PHE A 185 -4.52 -17.50 3.44
N GLU A 186 -3.91 -18.40 4.21
CA GLU A 186 -4.57 -19.56 4.81
C GLU A 186 -5.77 -19.17 5.69
N PRO A 187 -5.69 -18.15 6.57
CA PRO A 187 -6.85 -17.74 7.37
C PRO A 187 -8.01 -17.23 6.51
N LEU A 188 -7.71 -16.58 5.38
CA LEU A 188 -8.71 -16.08 4.42
C LEU A 188 -9.32 -17.23 3.62
N ALA A 189 -8.50 -18.16 3.15
CA ALA A 189 -8.96 -19.35 2.42
C ALA A 189 -9.92 -20.21 3.25
N ALA A 190 -9.74 -20.27 4.58
CA ALA A 190 -10.64 -20.98 5.50
C ALA A 190 -12.05 -20.36 5.56
N LEU A 191 -12.21 -19.09 5.19
CA LEU A 191 -13.51 -18.41 5.09
C LEU A 191 -14.19 -18.61 3.74
N ALA A 192 -13.47 -19.10 2.73
CA ALA A 192 -14.00 -19.26 1.39
C ALA A 192 -15.09 -20.35 1.34
N SER A 193 -16.11 -20.12 0.52
CA SER A 193 -17.18 -21.09 0.26
C SER A 193 -17.37 -21.30 -1.23
N GLY A 194 -17.38 -22.55 -1.68
CA GLY A 194 -17.55 -22.86 -3.10
C GLY A 194 -16.42 -22.36 -4.01
N GLY A 195 -15.22 -22.13 -3.47
CA GLY A 195 -14.07 -21.58 -4.22
C GLY A 195 -14.11 -20.05 -4.35
N GLU A 196 -14.98 -19.38 -3.60
CA GLU A 196 -15.14 -17.94 -3.62
C GLU A 196 -15.04 -17.35 -2.21
N LEU A 197 -14.38 -16.20 -2.10
CA LEU A 197 -14.26 -15.42 -0.88
C LEU A 197 -14.62 -13.96 -1.19
N VAL A 198 -15.82 -13.52 -0.84
CA VAL A 198 -16.23 -12.11 -0.96
C VAL A 198 -16.58 -11.61 0.42
N VAL A 199 -15.70 -10.78 0.99
CA VAL A 199 -15.80 -10.32 2.39
C VAL A 199 -15.40 -8.86 2.53
N ASP A 200 -16.10 -8.18 3.42
CA ASP A 200 -15.78 -6.83 3.86
C ASP A 200 -15.08 -6.83 5.24
N GLN A 201 -14.63 -5.66 5.69
CA GLN A 201 -13.98 -5.46 6.98
C GLN A 201 -14.79 -6.04 8.14
N ALA A 202 -16.11 -5.79 8.15
CA ALA A 202 -17.00 -6.24 9.21
C ALA A 202 -17.11 -7.77 9.27
N THR A 203 -17.13 -8.42 8.11
CA THR A 203 -17.16 -9.87 7.97
C THR A 203 -15.82 -10.48 8.38
N LEU A 204 -14.69 -9.88 8.00
CA LEU A 204 -13.35 -10.29 8.42
C LEU A 204 -13.21 -10.21 9.95
N GLN A 205 -13.62 -9.10 10.56
CA GLN A 205 -13.59 -8.92 12.02
C GLN A 205 -14.43 -9.96 12.77
N GLN A 206 -15.56 -10.37 12.20
CA GLN A 206 -16.45 -11.36 12.82
C GLN A 206 -16.00 -12.80 12.62
N SER A 207 -15.33 -13.08 11.51
CA SER A 207 -15.09 -14.46 11.04
C SER A 207 -13.66 -14.93 11.27
N LEU A 208 -12.68 -14.01 11.27
CA LEU A 208 -11.30 -14.34 11.62
C LEU A 208 -11.16 -14.56 13.12
N ALA A 209 -10.13 -15.31 13.50
CA ALA A 209 -9.70 -15.33 14.90
C ALA A 209 -9.27 -13.90 15.33
N PRO A 210 -9.52 -13.49 16.58
CA PRO A 210 -9.17 -12.14 17.03
C PRO A 210 -7.70 -11.77 16.80
N GLU A 211 -6.79 -12.72 16.98
CA GLU A 211 -5.35 -12.55 16.72
C GLU A 211 -5.02 -12.38 15.23
N ASP A 212 -5.74 -13.07 14.34
CA ASP A 212 -5.57 -12.98 12.88
C ASP A 212 -6.08 -11.62 12.39
N TYR A 213 -7.25 -11.20 12.86
CA TYR A 213 -7.79 -9.89 12.53
C TYR A 213 -6.89 -8.75 13.04
N ALA A 214 -6.36 -8.85 14.27
CA ALA A 214 -5.40 -7.88 14.79
C ALA A 214 -4.10 -7.85 13.97
N THR A 215 -3.66 -9.01 13.46
CA THR A 215 -2.51 -9.10 12.55
C THR A 215 -2.80 -8.41 11.23
N LEU A 216 -3.99 -8.60 10.64
CA LEU A 216 -4.43 -7.90 9.44
C LEU A 216 -4.45 -6.38 9.64
N GLU A 217 -5.06 -5.90 10.73
CA GLU A 217 -5.11 -4.46 11.03
C GLU A 217 -3.71 -3.87 11.14
N LYS A 218 -2.80 -4.55 11.86
CA LYS A 218 -1.42 -4.11 11.98
C LYS A 218 -0.67 -4.13 10.64
N ALA A 219 -0.90 -5.15 9.82
CA ALA A 219 -0.29 -5.26 8.50
C ALA A 219 -0.72 -4.10 7.59
N VAL A 220 -2.02 -3.78 7.56
CA VAL A 220 -2.56 -2.63 6.82
C VAL A 220 -2.03 -1.31 7.38
N SER A 221 -1.88 -1.15 8.70
CA SER A 221 -1.22 0.06 9.22
C SER A 221 0.25 0.16 8.79
N GLY A 222 0.92 -0.94 8.47
CA GLY A 222 2.37 -0.96 8.21
C GLY A 222 2.80 -1.02 6.74
N PHE A 223 1.88 -1.18 5.78
CA PHE A 223 2.26 -1.52 4.39
C PHE A 223 2.50 -0.32 3.45
N GLY A 224 2.28 0.91 3.91
CA GLY A 224 2.60 2.11 3.13
C GLY A 224 4.08 2.48 3.28
N HIS A 225 4.74 2.79 2.15
CA HIS A 225 6.16 3.10 2.05
C HIS A 225 6.46 4.20 1.01
N VAL A 226 7.71 4.65 0.96
CA VAL A 226 8.30 5.45 -0.12
C VAL A 226 9.51 4.72 -0.72
N GLY A 227 9.27 3.90 -1.74
CA GLY A 227 10.20 2.84 -2.11
C GLY A 227 10.29 1.83 -0.96
N GLU A 228 11.48 1.55 -0.45
CA GLU A 228 11.70 0.71 0.75
C GLU A 228 11.64 1.52 2.07
N GLY A 229 11.31 2.82 1.99
CA GLY A 229 11.31 3.71 3.14
C GLY A 229 10.02 3.57 3.93
N HIS A 230 10.12 3.11 5.17
CA HIS A 230 8.95 2.95 6.06
C HIS A 230 8.22 4.28 6.30
N CYS A 231 6.92 4.18 6.57
CA CYS A 231 6.10 5.31 7.00
C CYS A 231 5.62 5.13 8.44
N GLY A 232 5.41 6.26 9.13
CA GLY A 232 4.57 6.29 10.31
C GLY A 232 3.10 6.21 9.87
N ALA A 233 2.27 5.57 10.68
CA ALA A 233 0.86 5.36 10.36
C ALA A 233 -0.05 5.76 11.53
N ASP A 234 -1.07 6.57 11.21
CA ASP A 234 -2.13 6.99 12.14
C ASP A 234 -3.48 6.55 11.56
N SER A 235 -4.30 5.88 12.40
CA SER A 235 -5.63 5.33 12.08
C SER A 235 -6.69 5.82 13.05
#